data_AF-A0A645EIZ3-F1
#
_entry.id   AF-A0A645EIZ3-F1
#
_cell.length_a   1.000
_cell.length_b   1.000
_cell.length_c   1.000
_cell.angle_alpha   90.00
_cell.angle_beta   90.00
_cell.angle_gamma   90.00
#
_symmetry.space_group_name_H-M   'P 1'
#
loop_
_entity.id
_entity.type
_entity.pdbx_description
1 polymer ?
#
loop_
_entity_poly.entity_id
_entity_poly.type
_entity_poly.pdbx_seq_one_letter_code
_entity_poly.pdbx_strand_id
1 'polypeptide(L)'
;MVYGLTKGQASPTSFTGFKTPVQVDGVFATPFNPLAVAIVLGATFVARAFAGDVEQTTYLIKQAIEHRGYALIDIFQPCVSFNKINTYKWYEENTYYIDDTHDPENQISALSLALKKDKFPLGVLYKQEGRKTFEENFSLYKEKRTPLFQRSAKIREIETCITGMM
;
A
#
# COMPACT_ATOMS: atom_id res chain seq x y z
N MET A 1 5.93 13.24 -5.38
CA MET A 1 6.21 13.53 -3.94
C MET A 1 7.69 13.84 -3.73
N VAL A 2 8.15 14.17 -2.51
CA VAL A 2 9.54 14.58 -2.23
C VAL A 2 10.08 13.94 -0.96
N TYR A 3 11.40 13.84 -0.84
CA TYR A 3 12.07 13.44 0.41
C TYR A 3 12.17 14.63 1.37
N GLY A 4 11.11 14.85 2.15
CA GLY A 4 11.01 16.01 3.04
C GLY A 4 12.09 16.04 4.13
N LEU A 5 12.39 14.89 4.76
CA LEU A 5 13.34 14.82 5.87
C LEU A 5 14.77 15.21 5.46
N THR A 6 15.20 14.83 4.25
CA THR A 6 16.52 15.13 3.71
C THR A 6 16.59 16.45 2.96
N LYS A 7 15.58 17.33 3.12
CA LYS A 7 15.49 18.68 2.53
C LYS A 7 15.06 18.76 1.06
N GLY A 8 14.18 17.86 0.62
CA GLY A 8 13.35 18.09 -0.57
C GLY A 8 13.89 17.57 -1.90
N GLN A 9 14.71 16.52 -1.90
CA GLN A 9 15.08 15.81 -3.12
C GLN A 9 13.86 15.14 -3.76
N ALA A 10 13.94 14.88 -5.07
CA ALA A 10 12.91 14.13 -5.77
C ALA A 10 12.79 12.70 -5.22
N SER A 11 11.55 12.26 -5.01
CA SER A 11 11.21 10.85 -4.74
C SER A 11 10.91 10.08 -6.03
N PRO A 12 10.76 8.75 -5.99
CA PRO A 12 10.39 7.94 -7.15
C PRO A 12 9.02 8.31 -7.78
N THR A 13 8.16 9.00 -7.04
CA THR A 13 6.84 9.45 -7.51
C THR A 13 6.82 10.93 -7.90
N SER A 14 7.98 11.58 -8.04
CA SER A 14 8.06 12.96 -8.53
C SER A 14 7.75 13.00 -10.02
N PHE A 15 6.96 13.97 -10.47
CA PHE A 15 6.68 14.14 -11.89
C PHE A 15 7.93 14.51 -12.67
N THR A 16 7.98 14.07 -13.93
CA THR A 16 9.02 14.48 -14.88
C THR A 16 9.04 16.01 -14.99
N GLY A 17 10.24 16.59 -15.03
CA GLY A 17 10.47 18.04 -15.03
C GLY A 17 10.38 18.70 -13.64
N PHE A 18 10.01 17.98 -12.58
CA PHE A 18 9.99 18.54 -11.23
C PHE A 18 11.40 18.93 -10.77
N LYS A 19 11.61 20.22 -10.47
CA LYS A 19 12.91 20.77 -10.04
C LYS A 19 13.05 20.77 -8.53
N THR A 20 14.24 20.43 -8.07
CA THR A 20 14.63 20.45 -6.64
C THR A 20 16.04 21.04 -6.51
N PRO A 21 16.58 21.22 -5.29
CA PRO A 21 17.95 21.66 -5.11
C PRO A 21 19.01 20.77 -5.77
N VAL A 22 18.72 19.48 -5.99
CA VAL A 22 19.67 18.52 -6.60
C VAL A 22 19.26 18.10 -8.02
N GLN A 23 17.96 18.15 -8.35
CA GLN A 23 17.46 17.96 -9.72
C GLN A 23 17.25 19.32 -10.40
N VAL A 24 18.36 20.00 -10.73
CA VAL A 24 18.35 21.38 -11.27
C VAL A 24 17.72 21.48 -12.66
N ASP A 25 17.91 20.46 -13.48
CA ASP A 25 17.32 20.32 -14.80
C ASP A 25 15.93 19.65 -14.77
N GLY A 26 15.47 19.27 -13.57
CA GLY A 26 14.25 18.53 -13.34
C GLY A 26 14.44 17.02 -13.32
N VAL A 27 13.42 16.29 -12.88
CA VAL A 27 13.41 14.82 -12.88
C VAL A 27 13.23 14.30 -14.31
N PHE A 28 14.11 13.41 -14.76
CA PHE A 28 13.99 12.76 -16.09
C PHE A 28 13.27 11.41 -16.04
N ALA A 29 13.32 10.73 -14.89
CA ALA A 29 12.74 9.41 -14.73
C ALA A 29 11.21 9.46 -14.80
N THR A 30 10.62 8.41 -15.38
CA THR A 30 9.17 8.19 -15.34
C THR A 30 8.75 7.93 -13.88
N PRO A 31 7.69 8.59 -13.39
CA PRO A 31 7.22 8.39 -12.02
C PRO A 31 6.79 6.94 -11.77
N PHE A 32 7.23 6.38 -10.65
CA PHE A 32 6.83 5.06 -10.17
C PHE A 32 5.34 5.04 -9.79
N ASN A 33 4.62 3.98 -10.19
CA ASN A 33 3.21 3.79 -9.84
C ASN A 33 3.07 2.70 -8.76
N PRO A 34 2.89 3.08 -7.47
CA PRO A 34 2.83 2.11 -6.39
C PRO A 34 1.61 1.19 -6.47
N LEU A 35 0.47 1.69 -6.95
CA LEU A 35 -0.77 0.90 -7.04
C LEU A 35 -0.65 -0.20 -8.10
N ALA A 36 -0.22 0.16 -9.30
CA ALA A 36 -0.07 -0.81 -10.40
C ALA A 36 0.94 -1.92 -10.02
N VAL A 37 2.05 -1.53 -9.40
CA VAL A 37 3.06 -2.50 -8.94
C VAL A 37 2.51 -3.39 -7.82
N ALA A 38 1.79 -2.85 -6.85
CA ALA A 38 1.17 -3.65 -5.78
C ALA A 38 0.18 -4.68 -6.34
N ILE A 39 -0.68 -4.27 -7.28
CA ILE A 39 -1.66 -5.16 -7.92
C ILE A 39 -0.95 -6.29 -8.69
N VAL A 40 0.08 -5.97 -9.48
CA VAL A 40 0.82 -6.97 -10.27
C VAL A 40 1.64 -7.92 -9.37
N LEU A 41 2.19 -7.42 -8.26
CA LEU A 41 2.91 -8.24 -7.27
C LEU A 41 1.98 -9.08 -6.38
N GLY A 42 0.66 -8.97 -6.56
CA GLY A 42 -0.31 -9.84 -5.91
C GLY A 42 -0.80 -9.35 -4.54
N ALA A 43 -0.69 -8.06 -4.24
CA ALA A 43 -1.41 -7.46 -3.11
C ALA A 43 -2.92 -7.73 -3.24
N THR A 44 -3.55 -8.09 -2.13
CA THR A 44 -4.97 -8.48 -2.09
C THR A 44 -5.91 -7.34 -1.72
N PHE A 45 -5.36 -6.21 -1.30
CA PHE A 45 -6.10 -4.98 -1.08
C PHE A 45 -5.22 -3.81 -1.51
N VAL A 46 -5.72 -2.98 -2.40
CA VAL A 46 -5.02 -1.82 -2.94
C VAL A 46 -6.00 -0.65 -3.01
N ALA A 47 -5.69 0.41 -2.28
CA ALA A 47 -6.51 1.61 -2.20
C ALA A 47 -5.65 2.87 -2.34
N ARG A 48 -6.30 3.99 -2.62
CA ARG A 48 -5.68 5.31 -2.61
C ARG A 48 -6.53 6.29 -1.82
N ALA A 49 -5.88 7.11 -1.02
CA ALA A 49 -6.53 8.11 -0.17
C ALA A 49 -5.86 9.48 -0.32
N PHE A 50 -6.53 10.51 0.19
CA PHE A 50 -6.01 11.86 0.23
C PHE A 50 -6.05 12.38 1.66
N ALA A 51 -4.89 12.81 2.18
CA ALA A 51 -4.78 13.24 3.58
C ALA A 51 -5.60 14.50 3.92
N GLY A 52 -6.07 15.26 2.92
CA GLY A 52 -7.03 16.35 3.12
C GLY A 52 -8.44 15.87 3.46
N ASP A 53 -8.80 14.64 3.11
CA ASP A 53 -10.06 14.00 3.49
C ASP A 53 -9.82 12.97 4.59
N VAL A 54 -9.89 13.46 5.84
CA VAL A 54 -9.62 12.66 7.04
C VAL A 54 -10.65 11.54 7.22
N GLU A 55 -11.92 11.80 6.89
CA GLU A 55 -13.01 10.84 7.09
C GLU A 55 -12.85 9.64 6.16
N GLN A 56 -12.71 9.88 4.85
CA GLN A 56 -12.52 8.82 3.86
C GLN A 56 -11.19 8.09 4.06
N THR A 57 -10.12 8.82 4.39
CA THR A 57 -8.82 8.19 4.69
C THR A 57 -8.92 7.27 5.91
N THR A 58 -9.63 7.69 6.96
CA THR A 58 -9.88 6.86 8.15
C THR A 58 -10.68 5.60 7.79
N TYR A 59 -11.71 5.75 6.97
CA TYR A 59 -12.53 4.63 6.51
C TYR A 59 -11.69 3.61 5.72
N LEU A 60 -10.87 4.07 4.76
CA LEU A 60 -10.00 3.19 3.97
C LEU A 60 -8.94 2.48 4.83
N ILE A 61 -8.37 3.17 5.82
CA ILE A 61 -7.42 2.54 6.77
C ILE A 61 -8.10 1.45 7.59
N LYS A 62 -9.33 1.68 8.08
CA LYS A 62 -10.10 0.64 8.80
C LYS A 62 -10.32 -0.59 7.92
N GLN A 63 -10.78 -0.39 6.68
CA GLN A 63 -10.97 -1.48 5.72
C GLN A 63 -9.68 -2.27 5.45
N ALA A 64 -8.53 -1.59 5.33
CA ALA A 64 -7.25 -2.26 5.14
C ALA A 64 -6.78 -3.05 6.37
N ILE A 65 -7.07 -2.57 7.60
CA ILE A 65 -6.76 -3.29 8.83
C ILE A 65 -7.64 -4.54 8.98
N GLU A 66 -8.91 -4.44 8.60
CA GLU A 66 -9.86 -5.56 8.63
C GLU A 66 -9.61 -6.57 7.50
N HIS A 67 -8.93 -6.16 6.43
CA HIS A 67 -8.61 -7.00 5.28
C HIS A 67 -7.70 -8.18 5.69
N ARG A 68 -8.12 -9.40 5.36
CA ARG A 68 -7.32 -10.61 5.60
C ARG A 68 -6.30 -10.80 4.48
N GLY A 69 -5.18 -10.08 4.56
CA GLY A 69 -4.07 -10.20 3.62
C GLY A 69 -3.15 -8.99 3.61
N TYR A 70 -2.26 -8.92 2.63
CA TYR A 70 -1.45 -7.72 2.43
C TYR A 70 -2.32 -6.61 1.84
N ALA A 71 -2.34 -5.47 2.53
CA ALA A 71 -3.07 -4.27 2.15
C ALA A 71 -2.11 -3.10 1.93
N LEU A 72 -2.24 -2.43 0.78
CA LEU A 72 -1.50 -1.21 0.45
C LEU A 72 -2.47 -0.05 0.27
N ILE A 73 -2.21 1.04 0.99
CA ILE A 73 -2.89 2.32 0.78
C ILE A 73 -1.86 3.36 0.34
N ASP A 74 -2.01 3.88 -0.88
CA ASP A 74 -1.26 5.04 -1.37
C ASP A 74 -1.94 6.32 -0.87
N ILE A 75 -1.34 7.05 0.06
CA ILE A 75 -1.93 8.27 0.63
C ILE A 75 -1.23 9.49 0.05
N PHE A 76 -1.97 10.30 -0.71
CA PHE A 76 -1.49 11.61 -1.12
C PHE A 76 -1.40 12.54 0.09
N GLN A 77 -0.16 12.84 0.48
CA GLN A 77 0.15 13.73 1.60
C GLN A 77 0.98 14.93 1.10
N PRO A 78 0.42 16.14 1.07
CA PRO A 78 1.14 17.34 0.67
C PRO A 78 2.33 17.65 1.60
N CYS A 79 3.50 17.93 1.02
CA CYS A 79 4.67 18.42 1.76
C CYS A 79 4.78 19.94 1.61
N VAL A 80 4.17 20.67 2.55
CA VAL A 80 4.06 22.14 2.49
C VAL A 80 5.40 22.86 2.42
N SER A 81 6.47 22.28 2.97
CA SER A 81 7.79 22.91 3.00
C SER A 81 8.50 22.89 1.64
N PHE A 82 8.50 21.74 0.96
CA PHE A 82 9.39 21.49 -0.20
C PHE A 82 8.66 21.23 -1.52
N ASN A 83 7.40 20.80 -1.51
CA ASN A 83 6.63 20.59 -2.74
C ASN A 83 5.54 21.66 -2.87
N LYS A 84 5.82 22.69 -3.68
CA LYS A 84 4.90 23.81 -3.92
C LYS A 84 3.91 23.55 -5.07
N ILE A 85 4.05 22.42 -5.78
CA ILE A 85 3.18 22.06 -6.91
C ILE A 85 2.01 21.22 -6.41
N ASN A 86 2.29 20.05 -5.82
CA ASN A 86 1.25 19.14 -5.32
C ASN A 86 0.79 19.56 -3.92
N THR A 87 0.07 20.67 -3.87
CA THR A 87 -0.57 21.22 -2.66
C THR A 87 -1.91 20.52 -2.35
N TYR A 88 -2.52 20.83 -1.20
CA TYR A 88 -3.87 20.34 -0.87
C TYR A 88 -4.88 20.66 -1.98
N LYS A 89 -4.99 21.94 -2.36
CA LYS A 89 -5.85 22.40 -3.45
C LYS A 89 -5.60 21.66 -4.77
N TRP A 90 -4.32 21.45 -5.11
CA TRP A 90 -3.97 20.73 -6.33
C TRP A 90 -4.52 19.29 -6.29
N TYR A 91 -4.39 18.58 -5.18
CA TYR A 91 -4.96 17.24 -5.07
C TYR A 91 -6.49 17.25 -5.10
N GLU A 92 -7.17 18.22 -4.47
CA GLU A 92 -8.63 18.36 -4.56
C GLU A 92 -9.11 18.51 -6.01
N GLU A 93 -8.41 19.30 -6.82
CA GLU A 93 -8.75 19.52 -8.23
C GLU A 93 -8.43 18.31 -9.13
N ASN A 94 -7.41 17.53 -8.76
CA ASN A 94 -6.83 16.46 -9.58
C ASN A 94 -7.17 15.05 -9.07
N THR A 95 -8.05 14.91 -8.09
CA THR A 95 -8.53 13.61 -7.59
C THR A 95 -10.04 13.49 -7.75
N TYR A 96 -10.55 12.27 -7.66
CA TYR A 96 -11.98 11.97 -7.62
C TYR A 96 -12.20 10.63 -6.92
N TYR A 97 -13.35 10.45 -6.28
CA TYR A 97 -13.73 9.15 -5.71
C TYR A 97 -14.27 8.22 -6.79
N ILE A 98 -13.81 6.97 -6.78
CA ILE A 98 -14.33 5.91 -7.64
C ILE A 98 -15.81 5.69 -7.30
N ASP A 99 -16.65 5.52 -8.32
CA ASP A 99 -18.07 5.26 -8.15
C ASP A 99 -18.38 3.78 -7.86
N ASP A 100 -19.61 3.51 -7.45
CA ASP A 100 -20.07 2.17 -7.06
C ASP A 100 -20.21 1.19 -8.24
N THR A 101 -20.00 1.64 -9.48
CA THR A 101 -20.04 0.75 -10.66
C THR A 101 -18.73 0.00 -10.86
N HIS A 102 -17.65 0.41 -10.19
CA HIS A 102 -16.37 -0.28 -10.23
C HIS A 102 -16.41 -1.61 -9.47
N ASP A 103 -15.98 -2.68 -10.14
CA ASP A 103 -15.75 -3.98 -9.53
C ASP A 103 -14.30 -4.10 -9.01
N PRO A 104 -14.08 -4.08 -7.67
CA PRO A 104 -12.75 -4.17 -7.10
C PRO A 104 -12.12 -5.56 -7.20
N GLU A 105 -12.86 -6.61 -7.55
CA GLU A 105 -12.29 -7.95 -7.79
C GLU A 105 -11.70 -8.08 -9.21
N ASN A 106 -12.08 -7.19 -10.12
CA ASN A 106 -11.57 -7.18 -11.49
C ASN A 106 -10.19 -6.51 -11.56
N GLN A 107 -9.14 -7.34 -11.59
CA GLN A 107 -7.75 -6.89 -11.65
C GLN A 107 -7.44 -5.98 -12.85
N ILE A 108 -8.06 -6.22 -14.01
CA ILE A 108 -7.82 -5.41 -15.22
C ILE A 108 -8.45 -4.02 -15.07
N SER A 109 -9.68 -3.95 -14.54
CA SER A 109 -10.34 -2.68 -14.22
C SER A 109 -9.51 -1.88 -13.20
N ALA A 110 -9.05 -2.54 -12.15
CA ALA A 110 -8.20 -1.94 -11.12
C ALA A 110 -6.89 -1.37 -11.69
N LEU A 111 -6.23 -2.10 -12.60
CA LEU A 111 -5.02 -1.63 -13.28
C LEU A 111 -5.29 -0.44 -14.20
N SER A 112 -6.42 -0.45 -14.92
CA SER A 112 -6.84 0.69 -15.74
C SER A 112 -7.01 1.95 -14.90
N LEU A 113 -7.71 1.85 -13.76
CA LEU A 113 -7.84 2.95 -12.80
C LEU A 113 -6.48 3.40 -12.23
N ALA A 114 -5.62 2.45 -11.85
CA ALA A 114 -4.30 2.77 -11.30
C ALA A 114 -3.41 3.53 -12.29
N LEU A 115 -3.58 3.30 -13.59
CA LEU A 115 -2.78 3.88 -14.67
C LEU A 115 -3.32 5.22 -15.22
N LYS A 116 -4.47 5.70 -14.73
CA LYS A 116 -5.00 7.02 -15.10
C LYS A 116 -4.00 8.14 -14.84
N LYS A 117 -3.91 9.08 -15.78
CA LYS A 117 -2.97 10.21 -15.78
C LYS A 117 -3.67 11.58 -15.74
N ASP A 118 -4.97 11.60 -16.00
CA ASP A 118 -5.84 12.77 -16.03
C ASP A 118 -6.20 13.23 -14.61
N LYS A 119 -6.93 12.40 -13.88
CA LYS A 119 -7.21 12.57 -12.46
C LYS A 119 -6.92 11.27 -11.73
N PHE A 120 -6.53 11.37 -10.48
CA PHE A 120 -6.16 10.23 -9.67
C PHE A 120 -7.39 9.69 -8.91
N PRO A 121 -7.77 8.42 -9.13
CA PRO A 121 -8.90 7.83 -8.42
C PRO A 121 -8.57 7.59 -6.95
N LEU A 122 -9.51 7.91 -6.07
CA LEU A 122 -9.50 7.65 -4.63
C LEU A 122 -10.53 6.56 -4.29
N GLY A 123 -10.25 5.77 -3.27
CA GLY A 123 -11.08 4.64 -2.86
C GLY A 123 -10.35 3.30 -2.98
N VAL A 124 -11.10 2.22 -2.93
CA VAL A 124 -10.58 0.85 -3.11
C VAL A 124 -10.50 0.56 -4.61
N LEU A 125 -9.28 0.39 -5.13
CA LEU A 125 -9.06 0.04 -6.53
C LEU A 125 -9.14 -1.46 -6.74
N TYR A 126 -8.56 -2.22 -5.83
CA TYR A 126 -8.51 -3.68 -5.91
C TYR A 126 -8.74 -4.29 -4.54
N LYS A 127 -9.57 -5.32 -4.48
CA LYS A 127 -9.79 -6.13 -3.30
C LYS A 127 -10.06 -7.56 -3.73
N GLN A 128 -9.34 -8.50 -3.14
CA GLN A 128 -9.51 -9.93 -3.37
C GLN A 128 -9.53 -10.65 -2.03
N GLU A 129 -10.62 -11.37 -1.78
CA GLU A 129 -10.79 -12.19 -0.59
C GLU A 129 -10.38 -13.64 -0.83
N GLY A 130 -10.28 -14.42 0.25
CA GLY A 130 -10.12 -15.87 0.18
C GLY A 130 -8.72 -16.38 -0.13
N ARG A 131 -7.75 -15.53 -0.47
CA ARG A 131 -6.34 -15.92 -0.52
C ARG A 131 -5.82 -16.29 0.88
N LYS A 132 -4.98 -17.32 0.95
CA LYS A 132 -4.26 -17.64 2.18
C LYS A 132 -3.25 -16.56 2.47
N THR A 133 -3.21 -16.09 3.72
CA THR A 133 -2.15 -15.21 4.18
C THR A 133 -0.84 -15.99 4.31
N PHE A 134 0.30 -15.29 4.42
CA PHE A 134 1.61 -15.93 4.48
C PHE A 134 1.69 -16.95 5.64
N GLU A 135 1.25 -16.54 6.81
CA GLU A 135 1.24 -17.34 8.04
C GLU A 135 0.35 -18.59 7.95
N GLU A 136 -0.72 -18.56 7.15
CA GLU A 136 -1.63 -19.70 6.97
C GLU A 136 -1.06 -20.82 6.10
N ASN A 137 0.04 -20.57 5.39
CA ASN A 137 0.74 -21.60 4.66
C ASN A 137 1.54 -22.54 5.58
N PHE A 138 1.91 -22.08 6.78
CA PHE A 138 2.67 -22.89 7.72
C PHE A 138 1.79 -23.91 8.43
N SER A 139 2.26 -25.15 8.53
CA SER A 139 1.61 -26.22 9.28
C SER A 139 1.33 -25.84 10.73
N LEU A 140 2.22 -25.07 11.35
CA LEU A 140 2.11 -24.54 12.72
C LEU A 140 0.81 -23.78 12.99
N TYR A 141 0.22 -23.16 11.97
CA TYR A 141 -0.99 -22.34 12.08
C TYR A 141 -2.26 -23.00 11.55
N LYS A 142 -2.16 -24.25 11.05
CA LYS A 142 -3.34 -25.02 10.58
C LYS A 142 -4.28 -25.40 11.73
N GLU A 143 -3.72 -25.84 12.85
CA GLU A 143 -4.49 -26.33 14.01
C GLU A 143 -4.71 -25.26 15.07
N LYS A 144 -3.73 -24.37 15.27
CA LYS A 144 -3.78 -23.30 16.27
C LYS A 144 -3.38 -21.98 15.65
N ARG A 145 -4.21 -20.96 15.78
CA ARG A 145 -3.92 -19.60 15.29
C ARG A 145 -3.24 -18.72 16.35
N THR A 146 -3.03 -19.24 17.56
CA THR A 146 -2.41 -18.48 18.64
C THR A 146 -0.97 -18.07 18.29
N PRO A 147 -0.53 -16.83 18.59
CA PRO A 147 0.85 -16.40 18.39
C PRO A 147 1.86 -17.31 19.10
N LEU A 148 3.06 -17.48 18.51
CA LEU A 148 4.09 -18.37 19.06
C LEU A 148 4.48 -18.03 20.50
N PHE A 149 4.58 -16.74 20.86
CA PHE A 149 4.95 -16.31 22.21
C PHE A 149 3.93 -16.70 23.29
N GLN A 150 2.69 -17.03 22.91
CA GLN A 150 1.65 -17.51 23.82
C GLN A 150 1.58 -19.03 23.90
N ARG A 151 2.43 -19.76 23.15
CA ARG A 151 2.45 -21.21 23.15
C ARG A 151 3.52 -21.71 24.13
N SER A 152 3.14 -22.66 24.97
CA SER A 152 4.11 -23.37 25.80
C SER A 152 4.91 -24.37 24.95
N ALA A 153 6.23 -24.35 25.12
CA ALA A 153 7.10 -25.35 24.49
C ALA A 153 6.82 -26.73 25.07
N LYS A 154 6.75 -27.73 24.20
CA LYS A 154 6.57 -29.13 24.59
C LYS A 154 7.93 -29.75 24.95
N ILE A 155 8.48 -29.35 26.09
CA ILE A 155 9.83 -29.70 26.53
C ILE A 155 10.10 -31.21 26.44
N ARG A 156 9.15 -32.05 26.87
CA ARG A 156 9.30 -33.53 26.80
C ARG A 156 9.46 -34.08 25.37
N GLU A 157 8.76 -33.49 24.39
CA GLU A 157 8.89 -33.92 22.99
C GLU A 157 10.27 -33.51 22.42
N ILE A 158 10.79 -32.36 22.86
CA ILE A 158 12.14 -31.87 22.50
C ILE A 158 13.21 -32.79 23.12
N GLU A 159 13.10 -33.13 24.41
CA GLU A 159 14.02 -34.05 25.09
C GLU A 159 14.06 -35.43 24.42
N THR A 160 12.90 -35.92 23.98
CA THR A 160 12.78 -37.21 23.25
C THR A 160 13.49 -37.15 21.90
N CYS A 161 13.39 -36.03 21.16
CA CYS A 161 14.11 -35.85 19.91
C CYS A 161 15.63 -35.79 20.12
N ILE A 162 16.10 -35.12 21.17
CA ILE A 162 17.54 -35.01 21.49
C ILE A 162 18.12 -36.37 21.88
N THR A 163 17.41 -37.12 22.72
CA THR A 163 17.87 -38.42 23.22
C THR A 163 17.74 -39.55 22.20
N GLY A 164 16.74 -39.50 21.32
CA GLY A 164 16.58 -40.47 20.22
C GLY A 164 17.45 -40.22 18.98
N MET A 165 18.25 -39.14 18.98
CA MET A 165 19.26 -38.86 17.96
C MET A 165 20.67 -39.36 18.36
N MET A 166 20.84 -39.84 19.60
CA MET A 166 22.04 -40.56 20.07
C MET A 166 21.84 -42.08 19.93
#